data_AF-A0A7X8F706-F1
#
_entry.id   AF-A0A7X8F706-F1
#
_cell.length_a   1.000
_cell.length_b   1.000
_cell.length_c   1.000
_cell.angle_alpha   90.00
_cell.angle_beta   90.00
_cell.angle_gamma   90.00
#
_symmetry.space_group_name_H-M   'P 1'
#
loop_
_entity.id
_entity.type
_entity.pdbx_description
1 polymer ?
#
loop_
_entity_poly.entity_id
_entity_poly.type
_entity_poly.pdbx_seq_one_letter_code
_entity_poly.pdbx_strand_id
1 'polypeptide(L)'
;MCRYLKSLLSTSFLLTFALQIAWAQPAHDPSTIVYENGKYWVFCTGNGVWAMSSDKPDFTNWRGQKPVFPIGTWPSWINTYVKEFNGHFWAPDIIFMNGKWYLYYSCSTFGSNKSAIGVATTNSLSGESWTDLGLVTYTDGTQGVNAIDASIMRDKDGKIWLSYGSFWNGIVMTELDSVSGKPKNANNRIAIANNNPEASSLVYHDGYYYLFFNRGKCCDGMNSTYHMYVGRSNKPTGPYYDKAGVDCNKGGGSSFLHSDGRFIGPGHFGMRDSLLSYHFYDGMDNGNAKLKVAKIRWKDGWPSAEYSRVGGYADGTYVIVNKNSNKILKLRNNITNNGSSAVLGTEKGEDSERWRVNYLDNRYYRIALDVDTTMTLEIRNCSKSTGELAQVWTDIGTDCQEWYLVQAGGLYYKIVNKNSHHVLEVINALTADGAPIRQWEYNGHDCQLWRLKRPANQTGIEVPTEEDQQAKIYQPAKGILEIEMPANLIHKSELRVFNQIGQPKLRIPLHTKRTNVNITDKLNLGLYIAKITDAKGSTIRIQKIFIE
;
A
#
# COMPACT_ATOMS: atom_id res chain seq x y z
N MET A 1 -65.67 -34.00 4.23
CA MET A 1 -65.10 -34.95 3.26
C MET A 1 -64.27 -34.14 2.27
N CYS A 2 -62.94 -34.37 2.21
CA CYS A 2 -62.03 -34.23 1.05
C CYS A 2 -62.20 -32.99 0.12
N ARG A 3 -61.22 -32.09 -0.11
CA ARG A 3 -59.87 -32.36 -0.62
C ARG A 3 -58.96 -31.13 -0.46
N TYR A 4 -57.72 -31.38 -0.06
CA TYR A 4 -56.58 -30.46 -0.18
C TYR A 4 -56.10 -30.39 -1.64
N LEU A 5 -55.90 -29.19 -2.18
CA LEU A 5 -54.96 -28.96 -3.29
C LEU A 5 -53.78 -28.16 -2.75
N LYS A 6 -52.60 -28.80 -2.66
CA LYS A 6 -51.32 -28.16 -2.38
C LYS A 6 -50.83 -27.50 -3.66
N SER A 7 -50.68 -26.18 -3.67
CA SER A 7 -49.84 -25.47 -4.64
C SER A 7 -48.42 -25.42 -4.06
N LEU A 8 -47.46 -26.07 -4.73
CA LEU A 8 -46.04 -25.86 -4.48
C LEU A 8 -45.65 -24.48 -5.03
N LEU A 9 -45.36 -23.53 -4.14
CA LEU A 9 -44.50 -22.40 -4.47
C LEU A 9 -43.09 -22.77 -4.02
N SER A 10 -42.23 -23.11 -4.97
CA SER A 10 -40.80 -23.24 -4.75
C SER A 10 -40.22 -21.84 -4.50
N THR A 11 -40.00 -21.49 -3.25
CA THR A 11 -39.14 -20.36 -2.90
C THR A 11 -37.70 -20.74 -3.22
N SER A 12 -37.23 -20.34 -4.40
CA SER A 12 -35.79 -20.34 -4.69
C SER A 12 -35.12 -19.37 -3.72
N PHE A 13 -34.44 -19.92 -2.71
CA PHE A 13 -33.50 -19.17 -1.91
C PHE A 13 -32.32 -18.82 -2.82
N LEU A 14 -32.36 -17.63 -3.43
CA LEU A 14 -31.17 -17.02 -3.99
C LEU A 14 -30.24 -16.72 -2.80
N LEU A 15 -29.31 -17.64 -2.56
CA LEU A 15 -28.14 -17.38 -1.75
C LEU A 15 -27.35 -16.29 -2.47
N THR A 16 -27.57 -15.04 -2.09
CA THR A 16 -26.68 -13.95 -2.47
C THR A 16 -25.34 -14.23 -1.82
N PHE A 17 -24.43 -14.84 -2.59
CA PHE A 17 -23.01 -14.70 -2.32
C PHE A 17 -22.70 -13.21 -2.46
N ALA A 18 -22.79 -12.48 -1.35
CA ALA A 18 -22.09 -11.22 -1.24
C ALA A 18 -20.62 -11.54 -1.54
N LEU A 19 -20.15 -11.07 -2.70
CA LEU A 19 -18.72 -10.99 -2.98
C LEU A 19 -18.15 -10.13 -1.87
N GLN A 20 -17.63 -10.76 -0.83
CA GLN A 20 -16.89 -10.08 0.22
C GLN A 20 -15.56 -9.73 -0.43
N ILE A 21 -15.55 -8.60 -1.14
CA ILE A 21 -14.34 -7.92 -1.57
C ILE A 21 -13.50 -7.83 -0.31
N ALA A 22 -12.36 -8.51 -0.31
CA ALA A 22 -11.50 -8.58 0.86
C ALA A 22 -10.85 -7.21 1.09
N TRP A 23 -11.59 -6.34 1.76
CA TRP A 23 -11.04 -5.18 2.41
C TRP A 23 -10.19 -5.64 3.58
N ALA A 24 -9.09 -4.90 3.83
CA ALA A 24 -8.28 -5.08 5.01
C ALA A 24 -9.18 -5.15 6.25
N GLN A 25 -9.10 -6.28 6.96
CA GLN A 25 -9.88 -6.50 8.17
C GLN A 25 -9.50 -5.47 9.24
N PRO A 26 -10.42 -5.15 10.16
CA PRO A 26 -10.10 -4.31 11.32
C PRO A 26 -8.86 -4.87 12.01
N ALA A 27 -7.83 -4.05 12.09
CA ALA A 27 -6.56 -4.45 12.67
C ALA A 27 -5.86 -3.22 13.23
N HIS A 28 -5.44 -3.34 14.47
CA HIS A 28 -4.65 -2.36 15.18
C HIS A 28 -3.42 -3.08 15.72
N ASP A 29 -2.28 -2.42 15.69
CA ASP A 29 -0.98 -2.98 16.11
C ASP A 29 -0.71 -4.41 15.62
N PRO A 30 -0.56 -4.62 14.30
CA PRO A 30 -0.30 -5.94 13.78
C PRO A 30 1.13 -6.39 14.12
N SER A 31 1.25 -7.65 14.52
CA SER A 31 2.51 -8.34 14.71
C SER A 31 3.32 -8.44 13.42
N THR A 32 4.55 -8.93 13.54
CA THR A 32 5.27 -9.53 12.42
C THR A 32 4.42 -10.60 11.73
N ILE A 33 4.37 -10.56 10.38
CA ILE A 33 3.69 -11.60 9.59
C ILE A 33 4.55 -12.87 9.62
N VAL A 34 3.94 -14.00 9.99
CA VAL A 34 4.60 -15.31 9.99
C VAL A 34 3.90 -16.27 9.03
N TYR A 35 4.52 -17.41 8.69
CA TYR A 35 3.94 -18.38 7.75
C TYR A 35 4.09 -19.77 8.32
N GLU A 36 2.99 -20.50 8.33
CA GLU A 36 2.94 -21.87 8.78
C GLU A 36 1.85 -22.60 7.99
N ASN A 37 2.12 -23.83 7.57
CA ASN A 37 1.13 -24.75 7.00
C ASN A 37 0.30 -24.13 5.85
N GLY A 38 0.95 -23.45 4.91
CA GLY A 38 0.28 -22.89 3.74
C GLY A 38 -0.36 -21.51 3.96
N LYS A 39 -0.28 -20.94 5.16
CA LYS A 39 -0.95 -19.67 5.50
C LYS A 39 0.01 -18.66 6.09
N TYR A 40 -0.19 -17.40 5.72
CA TYR A 40 0.34 -16.24 6.41
C TYR A 40 -0.53 -15.92 7.62
N TRP A 41 0.08 -15.58 8.73
CA TRP A 41 -0.59 -15.25 9.99
C TRP A 41 -0.13 -13.89 10.50
N VAL A 42 -1.06 -13.19 11.15
CA VAL A 42 -0.81 -11.94 11.85
C VAL A 42 -1.69 -11.89 13.09
N PHE A 43 -1.15 -11.32 14.16
CA PHE A 43 -1.84 -11.10 15.43
C PHE A 43 -2.00 -9.61 15.64
N CYS A 44 -3.08 -9.17 16.27
CA CYS A 44 -3.40 -7.76 16.42
C CYS A 44 -3.92 -7.47 17.83
N THR A 45 -3.84 -6.20 18.20
CA THR A 45 -4.58 -5.65 19.35
C THR A 45 -6.05 -6.05 19.27
N GLY A 46 -6.60 -6.54 20.37
CA GLY A 46 -8.00 -6.96 20.47
C GLY A 46 -8.29 -7.94 21.59
N ASN A 47 -9.56 -8.35 21.69
CA ASN A 47 -10.03 -9.28 22.70
C ASN A 47 -9.36 -10.66 22.53
N GLY A 48 -8.68 -11.13 23.58
CA GLY A 48 -7.99 -12.41 23.57
C GLY A 48 -6.76 -12.50 22.65
N VAL A 49 -6.21 -11.35 22.20
CA VAL A 49 -5.25 -11.24 21.08
C VAL A 49 -5.88 -11.71 19.77
N TRP A 50 -6.34 -10.75 18.97
CA TRP A 50 -7.00 -11.05 17.70
C TRP A 50 -6.02 -11.69 16.72
N ALA A 51 -6.47 -12.70 15.97
CA ALA A 51 -5.64 -13.44 15.03
C ALA A 51 -6.30 -13.49 13.66
N MET A 52 -5.50 -13.36 12.60
CA MET A 52 -5.96 -13.48 11.22
C MET A 52 -4.98 -14.32 10.41
N SER A 53 -5.51 -14.99 9.38
CA SER A 53 -4.67 -15.71 8.42
C SER A 53 -5.10 -15.46 6.98
N SER A 54 -4.16 -15.58 6.04
CA SER A 54 -4.39 -15.53 4.60
C SER A 54 -3.66 -16.70 3.94
N ASP A 55 -4.34 -17.42 3.05
CA ASP A 55 -3.73 -18.47 2.22
C ASP A 55 -3.28 -17.95 0.85
N LYS A 56 -3.41 -16.63 0.62
CA LYS A 56 -3.00 -15.98 -0.63
C LYS A 56 -1.70 -15.18 -0.43
N PRO A 57 -0.71 -15.34 -1.31
CA PRO A 57 0.55 -14.59 -1.23
C PRO A 57 0.41 -13.11 -1.59
N ASP A 58 -0.74 -12.69 -2.13
CA ASP A 58 -1.08 -11.29 -2.38
C ASP A 58 -1.84 -10.63 -1.21
N PHE A 59 -2.10 -11.38 -0.13
CA PHE A 59 -2.77 -10.92 1.09
C PHE A 59 -4.20 -10.39 0.87
N THR A 60 -4.83 -10.81 -0.22
CA THR A 60 -6.18 -10.38 -0.61
C THR A 60 -7.30 -11.16 0.08
N ASN A 61 -7.04 -11.94 1.14
CA ASN A 61 -8.11 -12.73 1.76
C ASN A 61 -7.91 -13.04 3.25
N TRP A 62 -7.53 -12.04 4.04
CA TRP A 62 -7.46 -12.19 5.48
C TRP A 62 -8.78 -12.71 6.09
N ARG A 63 -8.68 -13.77 6.87
CA ARG A 63 -9.79 -14.42 7.60
C ARG A 63 -9.47 -14.40 9.08
N GLY A 64 -10.44 -13.94 9.89
CA GLY A 64 -10.38 -14.06 11.34
C GLY A 64 -10.13 -15.51 11.78
N GLN A 65 -9.33 -15.68 12.82
CA GLN A 65 -8.97 -16.95 13.43
C GLN A 65 -9.35 -16.93 14.91
N LYS A 66 -9.26 -18.09 15.57
CA LYS A 66 -9.44 -18.18 17.01
C LYS A 66 -8.41 -17.28 17.72
N PRO A 67 -8.84 -16.38 18.63
CA PRO A 67 -7.90 -15.60 19.44
C PRO A 67 -7.01 -16.50 20.28
N VAL A 68 -5.86 -15.97 20.72
CA VAL A 68 -4.89 -16.69 21.58
C VAL A 68 -5.53 -17.13 22.89
N PHE A 69 -6.27 -16.22 23.53
CA PHE A 69 -7.04 -16.48 24.74
C PHE A 69 -8.54 -16.45 24.44
N PRO A 70 -9.35 -17.32 25.09
CA PRO A 70 -10.80 -17.24 24.93
C PRO A 70 -11.33 -15.85 25.31
N ILE A 71 -12.26 -15.31 24.51
CA ILE A 71 -12.83 -13.98 24.76
C ILE A 71 -13.48 -13.94 26.13
N GLY A 72 -13.17 -12.91 26.91
CA GLY A 72 -13.67 -12.73 28.28
C GLY A 72 -12.92 -13.51 29.35
N THR A 73 -11.87 -14.25 28.98
CA THR A 73 -10.97 -14.90 29.94
C THR A 73 -9.51 -14.53 29.64
N TRP A 74 -8.68 -14.54 30.68
CA TRP A 74 -7.26 -14.24 30.58
C TRP A 74 -6.51 -14.82 31.79
N PRO A 75 -5.18 -15.01 31.69
CA PRO A 75 -4.36 -15.44 32.82
C PRO A 75 -4.52 -14.54 34.05
N SER A 76 -4.81 -15.14 35.21
CA SER A 76 -5.13 -14.40 36.44
C SER A 76 -3.99 -13.54 36.96
N TRP A 77 -2.74 -13.88 36.64
CA TRP A 77 -1.57 -13.09 37.03
C TRP A 77 -1.63 -11.66 36.47
N ILE A 78 -2.32 -11.43 35.36
CA ILE A 78 -2.42 -10.11 34.73
C ILE A 78 -3.03 -9.10 35.71
N ASN A 79 -4.09 -9.48 36.43
CA ASN A 79 -4.77 -8.58 37.38
C ASN A 79 -3.92 -8.24 38.61
N THR A 80 -2.82 -8.98 38.88
CA THR A 80 -1.84 -8.60 39.90
C THR A 80 -1.11 -7.30 39.52
N TYR A 81 -0.87 -7.07 38.22
CA TYR A 81 -0.11 -5.92 37.72
C TYR A 81 -1.01 -4.84 37.12
N VAL A 82 -2.09 -5.27 36.45
CA VAL A 82 -3.04 -4.40 35.75
C VAL A 82 -4.45 -4.70 36.28
N LYS A 83 -4.79 -4.11 37.43
CA LYS A 83 -6.04 -4.42 38.16
C LYS A 83 -7.29 -4.27 37.30
N GLU A 84 -7.33 -3.24 36.46
CA GLU A 84 -8.46 -2.87 35.60
C GLU A 84 -8.46 -3.58 34.23
N PHE A 85 -7.58 -4.55 34.02
CA PHE A 85 -7.52 -5.28 32.75
C PHE A 85 -8.84 -6.01 32.45
N ASN A 86 -9.32 -5.87 31.22
CA ASN A 86 -10.65 -6.31 30.79
C ASN A 86 -10.62 -7.32 29.62
N GLY A 87 -9.46 -7.91 29.32
CA GLY A 87 -9.31 -8.90 28.25
C GLY A 87 -8.98 -8.32 26.87
N HIS A 88 -8.76 -6.99 26.76
CA HIS A 88 -8.33 -6.33 25.53
C HIS A 88 -6.80 -6.19 25.49
N PHE A 89 -6.14 -7.10 24.80
CA PHE A 89 -4.67 -7.19 24.70
C PHE A 89 -4.13 -6.27 23.62
N TRP A 90 -2.94 -5.71 23.82
CA TRP A 90 -2.35 -4.74 22.90
C TRP A 90 -1.05 -5.24 22.29
N ALA A 91 -0.79 -4.81 21.05
CA ALA A 91 0.50 -4.83 20.38
C ALA A 91 1.26 -6.16 20.50
N PRO A 92 0.68 -7.27 19.98
CA PRO A 92 1.36 -8.54 20.01
C PRO A 92 2.50 -8.61 19.00
N ASP A 93 3.57 -9.32 19.33
CA ASP A 93 4.60 -9.71 18.36
C ASP A 93 5.04 -11.16 18.60
N ILE A 94 5.55 -11.81 17.56
CA ILE A 94 5.70 -13.27 17.52
C ILE A 94 7.02 -13.71 16.91
N ILE A 95 7.62 -14.75 17.51
CA ILE A 95 8.87 -15.34 17.04
C ILE A 95 8.85 -16.87 17.17
N PHE A 96 9.51 -17.57 16.24
CA PHE A 96 9.72 -19.01 16.35
C PHE A 96 11.04 -19.34 17.07
N MET A 97 10.96 -20.13 18.14
CA MET A 97 12.10 -20.57 18.95
C MET A 97 11.86 -21.99 19.46
N ASN A 98 12.90 -22.82 19.51
CA ASN A 98 12.86 -24.15 20.14
C ASN A 98 11.68 -25.05 19.69
N GLY A 99 11.34 -25.00 18.40
CA GLY A 99 10.25 -25.80 17.83
C GLY A 99 8.84 -25.29 18.17
N LYS A 100 8.72 -24.08 18.72
CA LYS A 100 7.45 -23.46 19.13
C LYS A 100 7.38 -22.00 18.70
N TRP A 101 6.17 -21.50 18.57
CA TRP A 101 5.89 -20.07 18.47
C TRP A 101 5.80 -19.47 19.86
N TYR A 102 6.43 -18.32 20.05
CA TYR A 102 6.33 -17.48 21.25
C TYR A 102 5.68 -16.17 20.84
N LEU A 103 4.50 -15.88 21.39
CA LEU A 103 3.75 -14.65 21.17
C LEU A 103 3.76 -13.82 22.44
N TYR A 104 4.32 -12.63 22.32
CA TYR A 104 4.35 -11.63 23.38
C TYR A 104 3.18 -10.70 23.21
N TYR A 105 2.60 -10.26 24.32
CA TYR A 105 1.39 -9.43 24.32
C TYR A 105 1.43 -8.43 25.47
N SER A 106 0.80 -7.28 25.29
CA SER A 106 0.74 -6.23 26.30
C SER A 106 -0.62 -6.17 26.99
N CYS A 107 -0.59 -5.90 28.28
CA CYS A 107 -1.76 -5.68 29.14
C CYS A 107 -1.64 -4.29 29.76
N SER A 108 -2.63 -3.42 29.54
CA SER A 108 -2.57 -2.04 30.00
C SER A 108 -3.96 -1.38 29.98
N THR A 109 -4.04 -0.15 30.50
CA THR A 109 -5.18 0.76 30.37
C THR A 109 -4.74 2.10 29.78
N PHE A 110 -5.63 2.78 29.06
CA PHE A 110 -5.30 4.04 28.39
C PHE A 110 -4.88 5.12 29.40
N GLY A 111 -3.82 5.86 29.08
CA GLY A 111 -3.27 6.92 29.94
C GLY A 111 -2.50 6.42 31.17
N SER A 112 -2.28 5.11 31.29
CA SER A 112 -1.54 4.48 32.38
C SER A 112 -0.18 3.98 31.92
N ASN A 113 0.80 3.97 32.84
CA ASN A 113 2.06 3.23 32.71
C ASN A 113 2.16 2.07 33.71
N LYS A 114 1.02 1.66 34.28
CA LYS A 114 0.88 0.41 35.03
C LYS A 114 0.48 -0.70 34.08
N SER A 115 1.49 -1.38 33.55
CA SER A 115 1.35 -2.26 32.39
C SER A 115 2.23 -3.47 32.54
N ALA A 116 1.92 -4.53 31.78
CA ALA A 116 2.68 -5.76 31.79
C ALA A 116 2.77 -6.36 30.39
N ILE A 117 3.89 -7.03 30.13
CA ILE A 117 4.08 -7.87 28.96
C ILE A 117 4.08 -9.32 29.42
N GLY A 118 3.27 -10.15 28.78
CA GLY A 118 3.25 -11.61 28.94
C GLY A 118 3.76 -12.33 27.71
N VAL A 119 3.95 -13.65 27.82
CA VAL A 119 4.29 -14.51 26.67
C VAL A 119 3.49 -15.81 26.71
N ALA A 120 2.94 -16.19 25.57
CA ALA A 120 2.28 -17.47 25.36
C ALA A 120 2.99 -18.28 24.26
N THR A 121 2.86 -19.60 24.31
CA THR A 121 3.49 -20.49 23.33
C THR A 121 2.52 -21.47 22.71
N THR A 122 2.78 -21.86 21.46
CA THR A 122 2.08 -22.96 20.78
C THR A 122 3.05 -23.74 19.89
N ASN A 123 2.77 -25.02 19.66
CA ASN A 123 3.50 -25.83 18.69
C ASN A 123 3.05 -25.55 17.24
N SER A 124 1.84 -25.02 17.05
CA SER A 124 1.31 -24.66 15.74
C SER A 124 0.28 -23.54 15.87
N LEU A 125 0.30 -22.60 14.93
CA LEU A 125 -0.67 -21.50 14.83
C LEU A 125 -2.06 -22.01 14.45
N SER A 126 -2.12 -23.12 13.71
CA SER A 126 -3.36 -23.84 13.41
C SER A 126 -3.84 -24.79 14.52
N GLY A 127 -2.94 -25.18 15.44
CA GLY A 127 -3.20 -26.10 16.55
C GLY A 127 -3.56 -25.34 17.83
N GLU A 128 -4.85 -25.30 18.16
CA GLU A 128 -5.52 -24.32 19.02
C GLU A 128 -5.09 -24.19 20.50
N SER A 129 -4.05 -24.88 20.96
CA SER A 129 -3.64 -24.87 22.38
C SER A 129 -2.47 -23.93 22.62
N TRP A 130 -2.79 -22.69 22.99
CA TRP A 130 -1.82 -21.75 23.54
C TRP A 130 -1.58 -22.03 25.03
N THR A 131 -0.31 -22.05 25.43
CA THR A 131 0.13 -22.16 26.82
C THR A 131 0.69 -20.82 27.27
N ASP A 132 0.05 -20.17 28.22
CA ASP A 132 0.59 -18.97 28.86
C ASP A 132 1.80 -19.33 29.72
N LEU A 133 2.92 -18.60 29.55
CA LEU A 133 4.12 -18.75 30.36
C LEU A 133 4.27 -17.63 31.41
N GLY A 134 3.30 -16.72 31.47
CA GLY A 134 3.21 -15.69 32.47
C GLY A 134 4.00 -14.42 32.13
N LEU A 135 4.31 -13.68 33.19
CA LEU A 135 4.96 -12.38 33.13
C LEU A 135 6.36 -12.44 32.48
N VAL A 136 6.61 -11.48 31.59
CA VAL A 136 7.91 -11.16 30.98
C VAL A 136 8.51 -9.93 31.67
N THR A 137 7.77 -8.82 31.71
CA THR A 137 8.18 -7.57 32.39
C THR A 137 6.95 -6.74 32.74
N TYR A 138 7.09 -5.84 33.71
CA TYR A 138 6.03 -4.91 34.09
C TYR A 138 6.58 -3.53 34.46
N THR A 139 5.68 -2.57 34.49
CA THR A 139 5.86 -1.22 35.04
C THR A 139 4.72 -0.93 35.99
N ASP A 140 5.01 -0.28 37.12
CA ASP A 140 4.02 0.10 38.15
C ASP A 140 3.88 1.62 38.31
N GLY A 141 4.52 2.37 37.40
CA GLY A 141 4.59 3.81 37.37
C GLY A 141 5.88 4.41 37.91
N THR A 142 6.76 3.60 38.52
CA THR A 142 8.01 4.11 39.13
C THR A 142 9.23 4.05 38.22
N GLN A 143 9.22 3.19 37.20
CA GLN A 143 10.41 2.92 36.39
C GLN A 143 10.64 3.94 35.25
N GLY A 144 9.70 4.88 35.06
CA GLY A 144 9.77 5.91 34.03
C GLY A 144 9.65 5.40 32.59
N VAL A 145 9.35 4.11 32.38
CA VAL A 145 9.04 3.54 31.06
C VAL A 145 7.67 2.84 31.14
N ASN A 146 7.10 2.51 29.99
CA ASN A 146 5.84 1.77 29.92
C ASN A 146 6.07 0.36 29.37
N ALA A 147 5.63 -0.68 30.08
CA ALA A 147 5.76 -2.08 29.65
C ALA A 147 4.65 -2.46 28.65
N ILE A 148 4.70 -1.88 27.45
CA ILE A 148 3.85 -2.20 26.30
C ILE A 148 4.67 -2.23 25.00
N ASP A 149 4.05 -2.67 23.91
CA ASP A 149 4.59 -2.66 22.55
C ASP A 149 5.86 -3.51 22.39
N ALA A 150 5.75 -4.78 22.77
CA ALA A 150 6.82 -5.75 22.62
C ALA A 150 7.22 -5.94 21.15
N SER A 151 8.52 -5.89 20.86
CA SER A 151 9.09 -6.39 19.61
C SER A 151 10.30 -7.28 19.87
N ILE A 152 10.38 -8.39 19.12
CA ILE A 152 11.34 -9.45 19.38
C ILE A 152 12.21 -9.69 18.15
N MET A 153 13.52 -9.62 18.35
CA MET A 153 14.50 -9.85 17.30
C MET A 153 15.51 -10.91 17.72
N ARG A 154 15.76 -11.87 16.83
CA ARG A 154 16.90 -12.78 16.93
C ARG A 154 18.13 -12.12 16.29
N ASP A 155 19.18 -11.95 17.07
CA ASP A 155 20.46 -11.44 16.63
C ASP A 155 21.25 -12.52 15.85
N LYS A 156 22.27 -12.09 15.10
CA LYS A 156 23.17 -12.94 14.30
C LYS A 156 23.97 -13.94 15.14
N ASP A 157 24.16 -13.67 16.43
CA ASP A 157 24.81 -14.58 17.38
C ASP A 157 23.80 -15.51 18.10
N GLY A 158 22.52 -15.44 17.72
CA GLY A 158 21.45 -16.26 18.28
C GLY A 158 20.78 -15.69 19.54
N LYS A 159 21.29 -14.59 20.11
CA LYS A 159 20.63 -13.91 21.23
C LYS A 159 19.26 -13.39 20.83
N ILE A 160 18.36 -13.33 21.80
CA ILE A 160 17.01 -12.81 21.61
C ILE A 160 16.91 -11.49 22.36
N TRP A 161 16.52 -10.45 21.64
CA TRP A 161 16.30 -9.12 22.19
C TRP A 161 14.82 -8.80 22.21
N LEU A 162 14.35 -8.26 23.32
CA LEU A 162 13.04 -7.64 23.46
C LEU A 162 13.24 -6.13 23.55
N SER A 163 12.64 -5.38 22.64
CA SER A 163 12.37 -3.96 22.86
C SER A 163 10.91 -3.75 23.26
N TYR A 164 10.69 -2.72 24.07
CA TYR A 164 9.36 -2.30 24.50
C TYR A 164 9.41 -0.85 25.00
N GLY A 165 8.26 -0.19 25.03
CA GLY A 165 8.16 1.19 25.50
C GLY A 165 7.18 2.03 24.70
N SER A 166 6.63 3.03 25.37
CA SER A 166 5.79 4.07 24.80
C SER A 166 5.95 5.33 25.64
N PHE A 167 5.94 6.51 25.00
CA PHE A 167 6.11 7.85 25.59
C PHE A 167 7.17 7.92 26.70
N TRP A 168 6.85 8.44 27.89
CA TRP A 168 7.70 8.55 29.09
C TRP A 168 9.22 8.63 28.81
N ASN A 169 10.05 7.73 29.35
CA ASN A 169 11.50 7.67 29.07
C ASN A 169 11.82 6.90 27.78
N GLY A 170 10.83 6.64 26.94
CA GLY A 170 10.95 6.09 25.61
C GLY A 170 10.99 4.57 25.55
N ILE A 171 11.80 4.07 24.62
CA ILE A 171 11.93 2.65 24.29
C ILE A 171 13.19 2.10 24.93
N VAL A 172 13.04 0.96 25.60
CA VAL A 172 14.13 0.20 26.20
C VAL A 172 14.26 -1.18 25.57
N MET A 173 15.42 -1.79 25.78
CA MET A 173 15.75 -3.15 25.33
C MET A 173 16.29 -4.00 26.49
N THR A 174 15.99 -5.29 26.46
CA THR A 174 16.58 -6.30 27.34
C THR A 174 16.83 -7.61 26.60
N GLU A 175 17.78 -8.41 27.07
CA GLU A 175 18.06 -9.74 26.51
C GLU A 175 17.11 -10.76 27.12
N LEU A 176 16.46 -11.56 26.27
CA LEU A 176 15.66 -12.69 26.68
C LEU A 176 16.49 -13.97 26.74
N ASP A 177 16.19 -14.81 27.72
CA ASP A 177 16.55 -16.21 27.69
C ASP A 177 15.66 -16.94 26.67
N SER A 178 16.28 -17.51 25.64
CA SER A 178 15.56 -18.10 24.51
C SER A 178 14.73 -19.33 24.89
N VAL A 179 15.02 -20.01 26.01
CA VAL A 179 14.29 -21.20 26.46
C VAL A 179 13.01 -20.79 27.17
N SER A 180 13.12 -19.93 28.18
CA SER A 180 11.98 -19.46 28.97
C SER A 180 11.15 -18.39 28.28
N GLY A 181 11.72 -17.65 27.31
CA GLY A 181 11.08 -16.48 26.71
C GLY A 181 11.02 -15.27 27.64
N LYS A 182 11.84 -15.24 28.70
CA LYS A 182 11.80 -14.19 29.74
C LYS A 182 13.13 -13.44 29.82
N PRO A 183 13.17 -12.21 30.36
CA PRO A 183 14.42 -11.46 30.48
C PRO A 183 15.45 -12.24 31.31
N LYS A 184 16.69 -12.30 30.84
CA LYS A 184 17.81 -12.83 31.64
C LYS A 184 18.03 -12.01 32.91
N ASN A 185 17.72 -10.72 32.85
CA ASN A 185 17.69 -9.82 33.99
C ASN A 185 16.55 -8.82 33.83
N ALA A 186 15.49 -8.98 34.61
CA ALA A 186 14.28 -8.12 34.55
C ALA A 186 14.55 -6.64 34.89
N ASN A 187 15.66 -6.35 35.57
CA ASN A 187 16.05 -4.99 35.93
C ASN A 187 16.97 -4.34 34.87
N ASN A 188 17.51 -5.10 33.92
CA ASN A 188 18.36 -4.57 32.88
C ASN A 188 17.51 -3.97 31.76
N ARG A 189 17.57 -2.64 31.61
CA ARG A 189 16.83 -1.87 30.61
C ARG A 189 17.76 -0.89 29.92
N ILE A 190 18.10 -1.18 28.67
CA ILE A 190 18.99 -0.35 27.86
C ILE A 190 18.12 0.63 27.07
N ALA A 191 18.27 1.94 27.30
CA ALA A 191 17.54 2.95 26.53
C ALA A 191 18.03 3.01 25.09
N ILE A 192 17.12 2.88 24.13
CA ILE A 192 17.45 2.84 22.68
C ILE A 192 16.76 3.94 21.86
N ALA A 193 15.71 4.58 22.38
CA ALA A 193 15.14 5.80 21.84
C ALA A 193 14.39 6.59 22.92
N ASN A 194 14.36 7.92 22.81
CA ASN A 194 13.67 8.81 23.74
C ASN A 194 13.03 9.99 22.97
N ASN A 195 12.46 10.96 23.70
CA ASN A 195 11.65 12.06 23.19
C ASN A 195 10.31 11.57 22.59
N ASN A 196 9.48 10.98 23.46
CA ASN A 196 8.13 10.48 23.17
C ASN A 196 7.98 9.42 22.05
N PRO A 197 8.86 8.41 21.93
CA PRO A 197 8.68 7.32 20.99
C PRO A 197 7.76 6.22 21.55
N GLU A 198 7.15 5.44 20.67
CA GLU A 198 6.41 4.21 21.02
C GLU A 198 6.44 3.17 19.89
N ALA A 199 5.80 2.02 20.05
CA ALA A 199 5.67 0.98 19.04
C ALA A 199 7.00 0.57 18.39
N SER A 200 7.94 0.14 19.24
CA SER A 200 9.26 -0.28 18.80
C SER A 200 9.20 -1.47 17.85
N SER A 201 10.09 -1.52 16.86
CA SER A 201 10.38 -2.74 16.11
C SER A 201 11.83 -2.83 15.70
N LEU A 202 12.43 -4.00 15.91
CA LEU A 202 13.85 -4.26 15.69
C LEU A 202 14.06 -5.14 14.46
N VAL A 203 14.93 -4.69 13.56
CA VAL A 203 15.27 -5.42 12.32
C VAL A 203 16.77 -5.45 12.13
N TYR A 204 17.32 -6.63 11.85
CA TYR A 204 18.68 -6.74 11.32
C TYR A 204 18.65 -6.81 9.79
N HIS A 205 19.43 -5.96 9.12
CA HIS A 205 19.54 -5.95 7.66
C HIS A 205 20.93 -5.46 7.21
N ASP A 206 21.60 -6.21 6.35
CA ASP A 206 22.89 -5.86 5.71
C ASP A 206 23.95 -5.26 6.66
N GLY A 207 24.16 -5.91 7.81
CA GLY A 207 25.19 -5.52 8.78
C GLY A 207 24.79 -4.44 9.77
N TYR A 208 23.56 -3.92 9.68
CA TYR A 208 23.02 -2.92 10.61
C TYR A 208 21.79 -3.45 11.34
N TYR A 209 21.60 -2.92 12.55
CA TYR A 209 20.38 -3.05 13.33
C TYR A 209 19.56 -1.78 13.15
N TYR A 210 18.28 -1.91 12.84
CA TYR A 210 17.35 -0.82 12.66
C TYR A 210 16.32 -0.84 13.77
N LEU A 211 16.08 0.32 14.36
CA LEU A 211 15.00 0.57 15.29
C LEU A 211 13.96 1.40 14.56
N PHE A 212 12.83 0.76 14.24
CA PHE A 212 11.62 1.46 13.85
C PHE A 212 10.83 1.82 15.11
N PHE A 213 10.19 2.97 15.09
CA PHE A 213 9.34 3.42 16.18
C PHE A 213 8.42 4.52 15.68
N ASN A 214 7.37 4.79 16.44
CA ASN A 214 6.41 5.82 16.13
C ASN A 214 6.55 7.04 17.05
N ARG A 215 6.03 8.19 16.58
CA ARG A 215 5.66 9.34 17.42
C ARG A 215 4.28 9.86 17.00
N GLY A 216 3.76 10.79 17.80
CA GLY A 216 2.45 11.40 17.57
C GLY A 216 1.34 10.64 18.30
N LYS A 217 0.10 11.04 18.05
CA LYS A 217 -1.07 10.46 18.72
C LYS A 217 -1.63 9.31 17.88
N CYS A 218 -1.58 8.09 18.40
CA CYS A 218 -2.35 6.97 17.87
C CYS A 218 -3.81 7.03 18.33
N CYS A 219 -4.59 6.10 17.78
CA CYS A 219 -5.81 5.60 18.39
C CYS A 219 -6.97 6.61 18.41
N ASP A 220 -6.94 7.59 17.50
CA ASP A 220 -7.91 8.68 17.39
C ASP A 220 -8.54 8.74 15.99
N GLY A 221 -8.62 7.60 15.31
CA GLY A 221 -9.20 7.47 13.98
C GLY A 221 -8.62 8.48 12.99
N MET A 222 -9.50 9.30 12.39
CA MET A 222 -9.12 10.33 11.42
C MET A 222 -8.28 11.48 12.01
N ASN A 223 -8.26 11.65 13.33
CA ASN A 223 -7.49 12.69 14.01
C ASN A 223 -6.10 12.20 14.45
N SER A 224 -5.76 10.94 14.18
CA SER A 224 -4.46 10.38 14.56
C SER A 224 -3.32 11.12 13.83
N THR A 225 -2.34 11.58 14.61
CA THR A 225 -1.13 12.24 14.10
C THR A 225 0.06 11.29 14.04
N TYR A 226 -0.20 9.98 14.11
CA TYR A 226 0.79 8.92 14.24
C TYR A 226 1.69 8.78 13.01
N HIS A 227 2.99 8.58 13.22
CA HIS A 227 3.95 8.48 12.13
C HIS A 227 5.21 7.74 12.58
N MET A 228 5.88 7.09 11.63
CA MET A 228 6.96 6.14 11.85
C MET A 228 8.32 6.73 11.46
N TYR A 229 9.30 6.42 12.29
CA TYR A 229 10.70 6.78 12.13
C TYR A 229 11.58 5.54 12.13
N VAL A 230 12.82 5.73 11.68
CA VAL A 230 13.87 4.71 11.74
C VAL A 230 15.21 5.32 12.14
N GLY A 231 15.91 4.64 13.04
CA GLY A 231 17.34 4.82 13.30
C GLY A 231 18.08 3.52 13.05
N ARG A 232 19.41 3.58 12.86
CA ARG A 232 20.25 2.39 12.70
C ARG A 232 21.49 2.41 13.59
N SER A 233 22.01 1.23 13.91
CA SER A 233 23.16 0.98 14.76
C SER A 233 24.00 -0.18 14.22
N ASN A 234 25.28 -0.25 14.58
CA ASN A 234 26.13 -1.42 14.34
C ASN A 234 26.08 -2.44 15.49
N LYS A 235 25.31 -2.16 16.54
CA LYS A 235 25.07 -3.01 17.70
C LYS A 235 23.57 -3.10 18.00
N PRO A 236 23.05 -4.26 18.45
CA PRO A 236 21.64 -4.40 18.81
C PRO A 236 21.24 -3.44 19.94
N THR A 237 22.15 -3.18 20.88
CA THR A 237 21.91 -2.30 22.04
C THR A 237 22.03 -0.80 21.72
N GLY A 238 22.17 -0.43 20.45
CA GLY A 238 22.42 0.96 20.07
C GLY A 238 23.83 1.45 20.43
N PRO A 239 24.05 2.78 20.49
CA PRO A 239 23.07 3.83 20.17
C PRO A 239 22.60 3.77 18.71
N TYR A 240 21.32 4.11 18.48
CA TYR A 240 20.74 4.20 17.14
C TYR A 240 20.80 5.64 16.65
N TYR A 241 21.23 5.83 15.41
CA TYR A 241 21.34 7.14 14.78
C TYR A 241 20.46 7.23 13.54
N ASP A 242 19.93 8.41 13.26
CA ASP A 242 19.26 8.70 12.00
C ASP A 242 20.24 9.05 10.86
N LYS A 243 19.71 9.30 9.65
CA LYS A 243 20.48 9.71 8.47
C LYS A 243 21.34 10.96 8.68
N ALA A 244 20.91 11.86 9.57
CA ALA A 244 21.64 13.09 9.89
C ALA A 244 22.66 12.89 11.03
N GLY A 245 22.78 11.67 11.57
CA GLY A 245 23.69 11.35 12.67
C GLY A 245 23.15 11.74 14.04
N VAL A 246 21.86 12.04 14.18
CA VAL A 246 21.26 12.38 15.48
C VAL A 246 20.86 11.10 16.20
N ASP A 247 21.28 10.99 17.46
CA ASP A 247 20.99 9.86 18.35
C ASP A 247 19.48 9.79 18.66
N CYS A 248 18.86 8.63 18.48
CA CYS A 248 17.46 8.38 18.81
C CYS A 248 17.15 8.59 20.30
N ASN A 249 18.11 8.40 21.21
CA ASN A 249 17.95 8.77 22.63
C ASN A 249 17.93 10.29 22.85
N LYS A 250 18.32 11.09 21.85
CA LYS A 250 18.31 12.56 21.87
C LYS A 250 17.30 13.14 20.89
N GLY A 251 16.26 12.37 20.56
CA GLY A 251 15.17 12.81 19.68
C GLY A 251 15.44 12.62 18.19
N GLY A 252 16.54 11.97 17.79
CA GLY A 252 16.79 11.57 16.42
C GLY A 252 15.74 10.60 15.87
N GLY A 253 15.77 10.39 14.56
CA GLY A 253 14.93 9.45 13.83
C GLY A 253 14.66 9.95 12.41
N SER A 254 15.00 9.14 11.41
CA SER A 254 14.66 9.45 10.01
C SER A 254 13.21 9.12 9.73
N SER A 255 12.47 10.05 9.12
CA SER A 255 11.11 9.83 8.64
C SER A 255 11.04 8.58 7.76
N PHE A 256 10.09 7.68 8.05
CA PHE A 256 9.89 6.42 7.32
C PHE A 256 8.49 6.33 6.68
N LEU A 257 7.42 6.39 7.48
CA LEU A 257 6.03 6.30 7.01
C LEU A 257 5.16 7.32 7.74
N HIS A 258 4.33 8.05 7.00
CA HIS A 258 3.49 9.13 7.51
C HIS A 258 2.09 9.04 6.90
N SER A 259 1.13 9.74 7.50
CA SER A 259 -0.21 9.88 6.94
C SER A 259 -0.13 10.34 5.48
N ASP A 260 -0.88 9.66 4.61
CA ASP A 260 -0.92 9.95 3.18
C ASP A 260 -2.32 9.66 2.61
N GLY A 261 -3.06 10.70 2.23
CA GLY A 261 -4.41 10.55 1.71
C GLY A 261 -5.36 9.91 2.73
N ARG A 262 -5.97 8.80 2.35
CA ARG A 262 -6.86 8.01 3.24
C ARG A 262 -6.10 7.16 4.28
N PHE A 263 -4.77 7.04 4.18
CA PHE A 263 -3.95 6.24 5.09
C PHE A 263 -3.46 7.12 6.22
N ILE A 264 -4.29 7.28 7.25
CA ILE A 264 -4.00 8.18 8.36
C ILE A 264 -3.30 7.40 9.47
N GLY A 265 -2.29 8.00 10.10
CA GLY A 265 -1.66 7.45 11.29
C GLY A 265 -1.02 6.07 11.11
N PRO A 266 -0.17 5.82 10.09
CA PRO A 266 0.45 4.52 9.93
C PRO A 266 1.30 4.17 11.14
N GLY A 267 1.17 2.95 11.63
CA GLY A 267 1.71 2.63 12.93
C GLY A 267 1.89 1.16 13.24
N HIS A 268 2.78 0.92 14.19
CA HIS A 268 3.11 -0.39 14.75
C HIS A 268 3.64 -1.37 13.69
N PHE A 269 4.96 -1.52 13.68
CA PHE A 269 5.72 -2.15 12.62
C PHE A 269 5.95 -3.64 12.89
N GLY A 270 5.62 -4.48 11.93
CA GLY A 270 6.13 -5.85 11.84
C GLY A 270 6.87 -6.07 10.52
N MET A 271 7.97 -6.82 10.53
CA MET A 271 8.70 -7.14 9.31
C MET A 271 9.13 -8.58 9.24
N ARG A 272 8.90 -9.16 8.07
CA ARG A 272 9.45 -10.44 7.69
C ARG A 272 9.98 -10.37 6.27
N ASP A 273 11.22 -10.79 6.07
CA ASP A 273 11.88 -10.76 4.77
C ASP A 273 11.76 -9.35 4.17
N SER A 274 11.07 -9.18 3.04
CA SER A 274 10.80 -7.88 2.44
C SER A 274 9.37 -7.36 2.69
N LEU A 275 8.59 -8.03 3.53
CA LEU A 275 7.21 -7.69 3.85
C LEU A 275 7.13 -6.86 5.12
N LEU A 276 6.29 -5.83 5.06
CA LEU A 276 5.98 -4.91 6.14
C LEU A 276 4.49 -5.05 6.50
N SER A 277 4.16 -5.33 7.75
CA SER A 277 2.83 -5.14 8.34
C SER A 277 2.77 -3.86 9.15
N TYR A 278 1.70 -3.10 8.98
CA TYR A 278 1.37 -1.94 9.82
C TYR A 278 -0.13 -1.68 9.79
N HIS A 279 -0.65 -1.00 10.81
CA HIS A 279 -2.02 -0.48 10.74
C HIS A 279 -2.04 0.93 10.17
N PHE A 280 -3.21 1.36 9.71
CA PHE A 280 -3.55 2.76 9.46
C PHE A 280 -5.03 2.97 9.73
N TYR A 281 -5.45 4.20 10.01
CA TYR A 281 -6.85 4.60 10.07
C TYR A 281 -7.33 5.02 8.69
N ASP A 282 -8.38 4.37 8.21
CA ASP A 282 -8.87 4.57 6.86
C ASP A 282 -9.84 5.75 6.78
N GLY A 283 -9.41 6.87 6.22
CA GLY A 283 -10.24 8.07 6.04
C GLY A 283 -11.46 7.89 5.14
N MET A 284 -11.53 6.80 4.36
CA MET A 284 -12.72 6.44 3.56
C MET A 284 -13.67 5.51 4.31
N ASP A 285 -13.27 5.03 5.48
CA ASP A 285 -14.03 4.11 6.32
C ASP A 285 -14.05 4.63 7.75
N ASN A 286 -14.42 5.90 7.89
CA ASN A 286 -14.64 6.60 9.17
C ASN A 286 -13.45 6.52 10.17
N GLY A 287 -12.22 6.41 9.67
CA GLY A 287 -11.03 6.25 10.50
C GLY A 287 -10.92 4.88 11.16
N ASN A 288 -11.58 3.84 10.65
CA ASN A 288 -11.42 2.48 11.14
C ASN A 288 -9.98 1.99 10.89
N ALA A 289 -9.37 1.38 11.91
CA ALA A 289 -8.02 0.85 11.82
C ALA A 289 -7.98 -0.40 10.93
N LYS A 290 -7.03 -0.47 9.99
CA LYS A 290 -6.91 -1.54 8.99
C LYS A 290 -5.49 -2.02 8.85
N LEU A 291 -5.33 -3.32 8.57
CA LEU A 291 -4.04 -3.92 8.23
C LEU A 291 -3.60 -3.48 6.83
N LYS A 292 -2.34 -3.07 6.70
CA LYS A 292 -1.68 -2.92 5.43
C LYS A 292 -0.47 -3.83 5.38
N VAL A 293 -0.34 -4.56 4.27
CA VAL A 293 0.89 -5.25 3.89
C VAL A 293 1.54 -4.48 2.75
N ALA A 294 2.80 -4.11 2.96
CA ALA A 294 3.62 -3.40 1.99
C ALA A 294 4.95 -4.14 1.79
N LYS A 295 5.70 -3.72 0.78
CA LYS A 295 7.09 -4.16 0.63
C LYS A 295 8.02 -3.09 1.20
N ILE A 296 9.14 -3.50 1.75
CA ILE A 296 10.22 -2.58 2.13
C ILE A 296 11.32 -2.63 1.08
N ARG A 297 11.83 -1.46 0.71
CA ARG A 297 12.92 -1.26 -0.26
C ARG A 297 14.10 -0.63 0.44
N TRP A 298 15.28 -1.13 0.13
CA TRP A 298 16.53 -0.68 0.71
C TRP A 298 17.37 0.03 -0.34
N LYS A 299 17.85 1.23 -0.01
CA LYS A 299 18.78 1.99 -0.84
C LYS A 299 19.81 2.65 0.07
N ASP A 300 21.09 2.48 -0.25
CA ASP A 300 22.22 3.06 0.49
C ASP A 300 22.17 2.74 2.01
N GLY A 301 21.71 1.53 2.35
CA GLY A 301 21.56 1.07 3.73
C GLY A 301 20.43 1.77 4.50
N TRP A 302 19.43 2.31 3.82
CA TRP A 302 18.26 2.90 4.45
C TRP A 302 16.95 2.37 3.87
N PRO A 303 15.94 2.12 4.72
CA PRO A 303 14.67 1.59 4.28
C PRO A 303 13.76 2.70 3.76
N SER A 304 12.88 2.30 2.85
CA SER A 304 11.69 3.02 2.41
C SER A 304 10.57 2.00 2.25
N ALA A 305 9.36 2.33 2.66
CA ALA A 305 8.22 1.50 2.31
C ALA A 305 7.91 1.71 0.83
N GLU A 306 7.87 0.63 0.06
CA GLU A 306 7.10 0.63 -1.17
C GLU A 306 5.66 0.80 -0.73
N TYR A 307 5.14 2.02 -0.88
CA TYR A 307 3.71 2.26 -0.87
C TYR A 307 3.13 1.27 -1.88
N SER A 308 2.57 0.16 -1.39
CA SER A 308 1.90 -0.81 -2.22
C SER A 308 0.66 -0.13 -2.76
N ARG A 309 0.84 0.63 -3.84
CA ARG A 309 -0.17 1.33 -4.65
C ARG A 309 -1.32 1.95 -3.86
N VAL A 310 -1.08 2.55 -2.71
CA VAL A 310 -2.07 3.43 -2.10
C VAL A 310 -1.39 4.37 -1.10
N GLY A 311 -1.34 5.65 -1.47
CA GLY A 311 -0.71 6.74 -0.73
C GLY A 311 -0.60 7.93 -1.68
N GLY A 312 0.04 7.70 -2.82
CA GLY A 312 -0.35 8.39 -4.05
C GLY A 312 -1.68 7.87 -4.59
N TYR A 313 -2.39 8.67 -5.39
CA TYR A 313 -3.41 8.09 -6.25
C TYR A 313 -2.74 7.02 -7.09
N ALA A 314 -3.22 5.78 -6.97
CA ALA A 314 -2.70 4.68 -7.77
C ALA A 314 -2.81 5.05 -9.25
N ASP A 315 -1.79 4.72 -10.04
CA ASP A 315 -1.87 4.89 -11.49
C ASP A 315 -3.23 4.39 -12.00
N GLY A 316 -3.86 5.20 -12.83
CA GLY A 316 -5.14 4.82 -13.40
C GLY A 316 -5.97 6.00 -13.87
N THR A 317 -7.16 5.65 -14.32
CA THR A 317 -8.13 6.57 -14.91
C THR A 317 -9.01 7.18 -13.83
N TYR A 318 -9.18 8.49 -13.88
CA TYR A 318 -9.93 9.29 -12.92
C TYR A 318 -10.80 10.33 -13.62
N VAL A 319 -11.88 10.71 -12.95
CA VAL A 319 -12.61 11.94 -13.16
C VAL A 319 -12.20 12.89 -12.05
N ILE A 320 -11.72 14.09 -12.39
CA ILE A 320 -11.21 15.05 -11.40
C ILE A 320 -12.32 16.05 -11.06
N VAL A 321 -12.85 15.98 -9.84
CA VAL A 321 -14.05 16.68 -9.38
C VAL A 321 -13.67 17.88 -8.51
N ASN A 322 -14.16 19.06 -8.86
CA ASN A 322 -13.98 20.28 -8.07
C ASN A 322 -14.86 20.27 -6.81
N LYS A 323 -14.31 20.66 -5.66
CA LYS A 323 -15.03 20.68 -4.38
C LYS A 323 -16.16 21.71 -4.35
N ASN A 324 -15.91 22.92 -4.84
CA ASN A 324 -16.86 24.03 -4.79
C ASN A 324 -18.14 23.78 -5.60
N SER A 325 -18.00 23.18 -6.79
CA SER A 325 -19.11 23.02 -7.75
C SER A 325 -19.64 21.60 -7.90
N ASN A 326 -18.91 20.59 -7.41
CA ASN A 326 -19.10 19.16 -7.75
C ASN A 326 -19.05 18.83 -9.25
N LYS A 327 -18.60 19.77 -10.09
CA LYS A 327 -18.36 19.58 -11.53
C LYS A 327 -16.93 19.10 -11.78
N ILE A 328 -16.66 18.67 -13.00
CA ILE A 328 -15.43 17.97 -13.36
C ILE A 328 -14.49 18.83 -14.21
N LEU A 329 -13.19 18.59 -14.09
CA LEU A 329 -12.18 19.03 -15.05
C LEU A 329 -12.38 18.26 -16.36
N LYS A 330 -12.58 18.99 -17.45
CA LYS A 330 -12.66 18.45 -18.81
C LYS A 330 -12.06 19.41 -19.83
N LEU A 331 -12.02 19.03 -21.10
CA LEU A 331 -11.62 19.94 -22.18
C LEU A 331 -12.82 20.60 -22.83
N ARG A 332 -12.63 21.87 -23.22
CA ARG A 332 -13.66 22.65 -23.91
C ARG A 332 -14.07 21.94 -25.19
N ASN A 333 -15.39 21.82 -25.40
CA ASN A 333 -16.01 21.24 -26.59
C ASN A 333 -15.56 19.80 -26.91
N ASN A 334 -15.05 19.05 -25.93
CA ASN A 334 -14.52 17.70 -26.11
C ASN A 334 -13.37 17.60 -27.15
N ILE A 335 -12.59 18.67 -27.30
CA ILE A 335 -11.43 18.70 -28.20
C ILE A 335 -10.20 18.21 -27.41
N THR A 336 -9.45 17.25 -27.96
CA THR A 336 -8.35 16.53 -27.27
C THR A 336 -6.96 16.80 -27.88
N ASN A 337 -6.81 17.86 -28.68
CA ASN A 337 -5.54 18.21 -29.33
C ASN A 337 -4.80 19.35 -28.59
N ASN A 338 -3.55 19.60 -29.00
CA ASN A 338 -2.70 20.67 -28.46
C ASN A 338 -3.42 22.01 -28.37
N GLY A 339 -3.37 22.64 -27.19
CA GLY A 339 -3.95 23.94 -26.91
C GLY A 339 -5.41 23.89 -26.48
N SER A 340 -6.03 22.71 -26.42
CA SER A 340 -7.39 22.55 -25.91
C SER A 340 -7.46 22.98 -24.45
N SER A 341 -8.35 23.94 -24.16
CA SER A 341 -8.43 24.57 -22.84
C SER A 341 -9.13 23.68 -21.82
N ALA A 342 -8.58 23.62 -20.62
CA ALA A 342 -9.22 23.01 -19.45
C ALA A 342 -10.36 23.87 -18.94
N VAL A 343 -11.52 23.25 -18.71
CA VAL A 343 -12.74 23.90 -18.21
C VAL A 343 -13.44 23.03 -17.18
N LEU A 344 -14.29 23.66 -16.39
CA LEU A 344 -15.25 22.99 -15.54
C LEU A 344 -16.46 22.54 -16.36
N GLY A 345 -17.02 21.36 -16.08
CA GLY A 345 -18.29 20.95 -16.70
C GLY A 345 -18.99 19.80 -16.01
N THR A 346 -20.23 19.55 -16.43
CA THR A 346 -20.99 18.37 -16.02
C THR A 346 -20.45 17.12 -16.73
N GLU A 347 -20.30 16.02 -15.98
CA GLU A 347 -19.87 14.71 -16.51
C GLU A 347 -20.93 14.16 -17.48
N LYS A 348 -20.51 13.79 -18.70
CA LYS A 348 -21.35 13.27 -19.78
C LYS A 348 -20.85 11.94 -20.36
N GLY A 349 -19.71 11.44 -19.89
CA GLY A 349 -19.05 10.24 -20.39
C GLY A 349 -18.16 10.47 -21.62
N GLU A 350 -17.80 11.72 -21.90
CA GLU A 350 -17.02 12.13 -23.07
C GLU A 350 -15.51 11.82 -22.91
N ASP A 351 -14.78 11.77 -24.02
CA ASP A 351 -13.36 11.41 -24.05
C ASP A 351 -12.45 12.40 -23.32
N SER A 352 -12.84 13.67 -23.29
CA SER A 352 -12.11 14.74 -22.61
C SER A 352 -12.35 14.83 -21.10
N GLU A 353 -13.11 13.92 -20.51
CA GLU A 353 -13.53 13.96 -19.10
C GLU A 353 -12.72 13.02 -18.19
N ARG A 354 -11.96 12.11 -18.81
CA ARG A 354 -11.20 11.06 -18.12
C ARG A 354 -9.70 11.34 -18.22
N TRP A 355 -9.05 11.27 -17.06
CA TRP A 355 -7.65 11.60 -16.88
C TRP A 355 -6.89 10.41 -16.33
N ARG A 356 -5.83 10.01 -17.03
CA ARG A 356 -4.86 9.07 -16.51
C ARG A 356 -3.86 9.81 -15.64
N VAL A 357 -3.93 9.54 -14.34
CA VAL A 357 -3.01 10.11 -13.35
C VAL A 357 -1.95 9.07 -13.06
N ASN A 358 -0.71 9.34 -13.49
CA ASN A 358 0.41 8.41 -13.34
C ASN A 358 1.45 9.02 -12.41
N TYR A 359 1.88 8.26 -11.42
CA TYR A 359 3.02 8.61 -10.58
C TYR A 359 4.31 8.58 -11.40
N LEU A 360 5.18 9.56 -11.19
CA LEU A 360 6.51 9.62 -11.78
C LEU A 360 7.53 9.20 -10.72
N ASP A 361 8.18 10.17 -10.08
CA ASP A 361 9.03 10.03 -8.90
C ASP A 361 8.85 11.26 -7.97
N ASN A 362 9.48 11.25 -6.79
CA ASN A 362 9.51 12.40 -5.88
C ASN A 362 8.16 13.08 -5.61
N ARG A 363 7.06 12.30 -5.55
CA ARG A 363 5.67 12.78 -5.36
C ARG A 363 5.07 13.58 -6.52
N TYR A 364 5.70 13.58 -7.70
CA TYR A 364 5.15 14.18 -8.92
C TYR A 364 4.28 13.19 -9.69
N TYR A 365 3.27 13.76 -10.35
CA TYR A 365 2.31 13.07 -11.19
C TYR A 365 2.28 13.69 -12.58
N ARG A 366 2.03 12.84 -13.56
CA ARG A 366 1.53 13.23 -14.88
C ARG A 366 0.02 13.09 -14.88
N ILE A 367 -0.69 14.11 -15.36
CA ILE A 367 -2.14 14.07 -15.56
C ILE A 367 -2.35 14.12 -17.07
N ALA A 368 -2.66 12.99 -17.69
CA ALA A 368 -2.82 12.86 -19.13
C ALA A 368 -4.26 12.51 -19.50
N LEU A 369 -4.68 12.75 -20.75
CA LEU A 369 -5.95 12.23 -21.22
C LEU A 369 -5.92 10.70 -21.20
N ASP A 370 -7.03 10.10 -20.77
CA ASP A 370 -7.18 8.64 -20.75
C ASP A 370 -7.17 8.05 -22.17
N VAL A 371 -7.78 8.76 -23.11
CA VAL A 371 -7.89 8.37 -24.52
C VAL A 371 -6.60 8.59 -25.31
N ASP A 372 -5.73 9.49 -24.85
CA ASP A 372 -4.43 9.75 -25.46
C ASP A 372 -3.44 10.22 -24.39
N THR A 373 -2.65 9.28 -23.89
CA THR A 373 -1.68 9.56 -22.81
C THR A 373 -0.51 10.44 -23.26
N THR A 374 -0.38 10.74 -24.56
CA THR A 374 0.60 11.70 -25.07
C THR A 374 0.15 13.14 -24.89
N MET A 375 -1.13 13.39 -24.56
CA MET A 375 -1.68 14.71 -24.28
C MET A 375 -1.82 14.91 -22.77
N THR A 376 -1.06 15.84 -22.19
CA THR A 376 -1.00 16.06 -20.74
C THR A 376 -1.46 17.46 -20.33
N LEU A 377 -2.12 17.54 -19.18
CA LEU A 377 -2.50 18.78 -18.53
C LEU A 377 -1.25 19.59 -18.21
N GLU A 378 -1.26 20.84 -18.64
CA GLU A 378 -0.18 21.79 -18.44
C GLU A 378 -0.72 23.19 -18.14
N ILE A 379 0.18 24.06 -17.69
CA ILE A 379 -0.05 25.51 -17.72
C ILE A 379 0.49 26.05 -19.03
N ARG A 380 -0.34 26.82 -19.73
CA ARG A 380 -0.03 27.33 -21.07
C ARG A 380 1.32 28.03 -21.10
N ASN A 381 2.10 27.73 -22.14
CA ASN A 381 3.43 28.29 -22.40
C ASN A 381 4.42 28.10 -21.24
N CYS A 382 4.19 27.12 -20.36
CA CYS A 382 4.92 26.95 -19.10
C CYS A 382 5.04 28.24 -18.27
N SER A 383 4.03 29.10 -18.32
CA SER A 383 4.03 30.37 -17.57
C SER A 383 4.09 30.12 -16.06
N LYS A 384 4.85 30.95 -15.34
CA LYS A 384 4.83 30.98 -13.87
C LYS A 384 3.85 32.02 -13.31
N SER A 385 3.26 32.84 -14.16
CA SER A 385 2.38 33.94 -13.74
C SER A 385 1.06 33.42 -13.17
N THR A 386 0.68 33.95 -12.02
CA THR A 386 -0.67 33.82 -11.46
C THR A 386 -1.70 34.25 -12.50
N GLY A 387 -2.74 33.43 -12.72
CA GLY A 387 -3.79 33.73 -13.69
C GLY A 387 -3.72 32.97 -15.00
N GLU A 388 -2.58 32.37 -15.36
CA GLU A 388 -2.45 31.68 -16.64
C GLU A 388 -3.37 30.45 -16.73
N LEU A 389 -3.95 30.21 -17.92
CA LEU A 389 -4.90 29.13 -18.12
C LEU A 389 -4.21 27.76 -18.20
N ALA A 390 -4.94 26.75 -17.75
CA ALA A 390 -4.57 25.36 -17.97
C ALA A 390 -5.07 24.88 -19.34
N GLN A 391 -4.29 24.02 -19.99
CA GLN A 391 -4.60 23.41 -21.28
C GLN A 391 -4.05 21.98 -21.33
N VAL A 392 -4.30 21.27 -22.42
CA VAL A 392 -3.53 20.07 -22.77
C VAL A 392 -2.54 20.36 -23.87
N TRP A 393 -1.40 19.66 -23.80
CA TRP A 393 -0.37 19.70 -24.82
C TRP A 393 0.37 18.37 -24.88
N THR A 394 1.09 18.15 -25.98
CA THR A 394 1.94 16.99 -26.16
C THR A 394 2.96 16.92 -25.02
N ASP A 395 3.07 15.74 -24.42
CA ASP A 395 4.04 15.45 -23.37
C ASP A 395 5.45 15.57 -23.94
N ILE A 396 6.19 16.54 -23.40
CA ILE A 396 7.60 16.80 -23.73
C ILE A 396 8.47 16.78 -22.47
N GLY A 397 7.96 16.25 -21.35
CA GLY A 397 8.71 16.08 -20.11
C GLY A 397 9.10 17.37 -19.40
N THR A 398 8.32 18.45 -19.55
CA THR A 398 8.62 19.74 -18.90
C THR A 398 8.03 19.84 -17.50
N ASP A 399 8.64 20.64 -16.63
CA ASP A 399 8.15 20.84 -15.26
C ASP A 399 6.73 21.43 -15.21
N CYS A 400 6.29 22.14 -16.25
CA CYS A 400 4.94 22.70 -16.29
C CYS A 400 3.85 21.66 -16.59
N GLN A 401 4.25 20.43 -16.96
CA GLN A 401 3.41 19.25 -17.19
C GLN A 401 3.40 18.29 -15.98
N GLU A 402 4.10 18.64 -14.90
CA GLU A 402 4.22 17.82 -13.69
C GLU A 402 3.50 18.46 -12.52
N TRP A 403 2.83 17.62 -11.74
CA TRP A 403 1.92 18.06 -10.70
C TRP A 403 2.20 17.37 -9.38
N TYR A 404 2.17 18.11 -8.27
CA TYR A 404 2.14 17.56 -6.93
C TYR A 404 0.70 17.54 -6.42
N LEU A 405 0.26 16.41 -5.88
CA LEU A 405 -1.07 16.28 -5.27
C LEU A 405 -0.92 16.43 -3.75
N VAL A 406 -1.25 17.61 -3.19
CA VAL A 406 -1.20 17.85 -1.73
C VAL A 406 -2.57 17.66 -1.14
N GLN A 407 -2.76 16.76 -0.17
CA GLN A 407 -4.04 16.63 0.53
C GLN A 407 -4.39 17.91 1.31
N ALA A 408 -5.66 18.31 1.25
CA ALA A 408 -6.20 19.51 1.91
C ALA A 408 -7.39 19.19 2.84
N GLY A 409 -7.42 17.97 3.38
CA GLY A 409 -8.47 17.45 4.25
C GLY A 409 -9.48 16.54 3.54
N GLY A 410 -9.89 15.46 4.22
CA GLY A 410 -10.81 14.47 3.68
C GLY A 410 -10.32 13.89 2.35
N LEU A 411 -11.17 13.96 1.32
CA LEU A 411 -10.90 13.38 -0.02
C LEU A 411 -10.34 14.39 -1.04
N TYR A 412 -9.99 15.60 -0.58
CA TYR A 412 -9.66 16.71 -1.46
C TYR A 412 -8.17 17.05 -1.44
N TYR A 413 -7.69 17.50 -2.60
CA TYR A 413 -6.30 17.77 -2.91
C TYR A 413 -6.15 19.12 -3.59
N LYS A 414 -5.03 19.77 -3.31
CA LYS A 414 -4.45 20.81 -4.16
C LYS A 414 -3.69 20.10 -5.28
N ILE A 415 -3.96 20.48 -6.51
CA ILE A 415 -3.18 20.04 -7.68
C ILE A 415 -2.17 21.17 -7.96
N VAL A 416 -0.93 20.99 -7.52
CA VAL A 416 0.11 22.03 -7.52
C VAL A 416 1.03 21.83 -8.71
N ASN A 417 1.23 22.86 -9.53
CA ASN A 417 2.15 22.76 -10.65
C ASN A 417 3.61 22.76 -10.17
N LYS A 418 4.45 21.85 -10.69
CA LYS A 418 5.86 21.75 -10.30
C LYS A 418 6.66 23.00 -10.69
N ASN A 419 6.38 23.59 -11.84
CA ASN A 419 7.14 24.73 -12.38
C ASN A 419 6.84 26.06 -11.66
N SER A 420 5.58 26.33 -11.32
CA SER A 420 5.15 27.60 -10.74
C SER A 420 4.84 27.56 -9.23
N HIS A 421 4.62 26.36 -8.68
CA HIS A 421 4.10 26.14 -7.32
C HIS A 421 2.68 26.68 -7.05
N HIS A 422 1.98 27.16 -8.08
CA HIS A 422 0.58 27.54 -8.01
C HIS A 422 -0.36 26.33 -8.08
N VAL A 423 -1.59 26.50 -7.59
CA VAL A 423 -2.62 25.45 -7.59
C VAL A 423 -3.56 25.59 -8.78
N LEU A 424 -4.10 24.47 -9.25
CA LEU A 424 -5.18 24.43 -10.22
C LEU A 424 -6.47 25.00 -9.60
N GLU A 425 -7.06 25.99 -10.26
CA GLU A 425 -8.20 26.76 -9.74
C GLU A 425 -9.27 26.96 -10.83
N VAL A 426 -10.54 26.88 -10.44
CA VAL A 426 -11.64 27.39 -11.27
C VAL A 426 -11.73 28.92 -11.13
N ILE A 427 -11.61 29.64 -12.25
CA ILE A 427 -11.61 31.12 -12.26
C ILE A 427 -12.78 31.68 -11.45
N ASN A 428 -12.46 32.59 -10.52
CA ASN A 428 -13.42 33.32 -9.70
C ASN A 428 -14.45 32.44 -8.98
N ALA A 429 -14.09 31.19 -8.67
CA ALA A 429 -14.98 30.19 -8.08
C ALA A 429 -16.29 29.97 -8.86
N LEU A 430 -16.28 30.22 -10.17
CA LEU A 430 -17.43 30.01 -11.05
C LEU A 430 -17.91 28.56 -10.98
N THR A 431 -19.22 28.37 -11.12
CA THR A 431 -19.87 27.05 -11.04
C THR A 431 -20.55 26.65 -12.34
N ALA A 432 -20.54 27.50 -13.37
CA ALA A 432 -21.16 27.23 -14.66
C ALA A 432 -20.30 26.29 -15.53
N ASP A 433 -20.95 25.50 -16.40
CA ASP A 433 -20.26 24.70 -17.41
C ASP A 433 -19.48 25.62 -18.36
N GLY A 434 -18.26 25.23 -18.71
CA GLY A 434 -17.35 26.02 -19.53
C GLY A 434 -16.50 27.03 -18.75
N ALA A 435 -16.68 27.16 -17.43
CA ALA A 435 -15.85 28.03 -16.60
C ALA A 435 -14.36 27.67 -16.76
N PRO A 436 -13.47 28.62 -17.07
CA PRO A 436 -12.08 28.29 -17.34
C PRO A 436 -11.33 27.85 -16.08
N ILE A 437 -10.32 27.01 -16.28
CA ILE A 437 -9.40 26.57 -15.24
C ILE A 437 -8.04 27.23 -15.48
N ARG A 438 -7.42 27.69 -14.39
CA ARG A 438 -6.15 28.41 -14.37
C ARG A 438 -5.23 27.93 -13.26
N GLN A 439 -4.01 28.45 -13.21
CA GLN A 439 -3.21 28.42 -12.00
C GLN A 439 -3.42 29.68 -11.16
N TRP A 440 -3.38 29.53 -9.83
CA TRP A 440 -3.44 30.65 -8.89
C TRP A 440 -2.67 30.36 -7.60
N GLU A 441 -2.35 31.40 -6.83
CA GLU A 441 -1.82 31.24 -5.47
C GLU A 441 -2.83 30.55 -4.56
N TYR A 442 -2.37 29.60 -3.74
CA TYR A 442 -3.28 28.92 -2.83
C TYR A 442 -3.83 29.89 -1.77
N ASN A 443 -5.16 30.01 -1.70
CA ASN A 443 -5.86 30.91 -0.78
C ASN A 443 -6.85 30.18 0.14
N GLY A 444 -6.93 28.86 0.05
CA GLY A 444 -7.77 28.04 0.94
C GLY A 444 -9.21 27.84 0.48
N HIS A 445 -9.63 28.44 -0.64
CA HIS A 445 -11.01 28.31 -1.12
C HIS A 445 -11.28 26.97 -1.82
N ASP A 446 -12.52 26.50 -1.71
CA ASP A 446 -12.97 25.22 -2.26
C ASP A 446 -12.87 25.13 -3.79
N CYS A 447 -12.81 26.26 -4.50
CA CYS A 447 -12.59 26.29 -5.95
C CYS A 447 -11.19 25.83 -6.36
N GLN A 448 -10.24 25.75 -5.42
CA GLN A 448 -8.87 25.26 -5.59
C GLN A 448 -8.69 23.80 -5.15
N LEU A 449 -9.76 23.16 -4.68
CA LEU A 449 -9.72 21.83 -4.10
C LEU A 449 -10.39 20.81 -5.02
N TRP A 450 -9.72 19.68 -5.22
CA TRP A 450 -10.11 18.67 -6.19
C TRP A 450 -10.10 17.26 -5.58
N ARG A 451 -11.06 16.44 -5.95
CA ARG A 451 -11.15 15.02 -5.59
C ARG A 451 -11.01 14.21 -6.86
N LEU A 452 -10.12 13.22 -6.89
CA LEU A 452 -10.06 12.29 -8.02
C LEU A 452 -10.99 11.10 -7.73
N LYS A 453 -12.03 10.96 -8.54
CA LYS A 453 -13.06 9.92 -8.49
C LYS A 453 -12.74 8.87 -9.56
N ARG A 454 -12.76 7.57 -9.23
CA ARG A 454 -12.71 6.53 -10.28
C ARG A 454 -13.99 6.62 -11.11
N PRO A 455 -13.94 6.50 -12.45
CA PRO A 455 -15.16 6.35 -13.26
C PRO A 455 -15.99 5.19 -12.70
N ALA A 456 -17.32 5.30 -12.72
CA ALA A 456 -18.17 4.19 -12.32
C ALA A 456 -17.84 2.99 -13.23
N ASN A 457 -17.63 1.81 -12.62
CA ASN A 457 -17.42 0.57 -13.37
C ASN A 457 -18.61 0.40 -14.33
N GLN A 458 -18.36 0.53 -15.64
CA GLN A 458 -19.16 -0.23 -16.58
C GLN A 458 -18.91 -1.69 -16.23
N THR A 459 -19.93 -2.35 -15.73
CA THR A 459 -19.96 -3.77 -15.41
C THR A 459 -19.49 -4.55 -16.65
N GLY A 460 -18.25 -5.06 -16.62
CA GLY A 460 -17.72 -5.87 -17.72
C GLY A 460 -16.20 -5.85 -17.94
N ILE A 461 -15.38 -5.63 -16.90
CA ILE A 461 -13.93 -5.89 -17.03
C ILE A 461 -13.65 -7.25 -16.41
N GLU A 462 -13.50 -8.27 -17.26
CA GLU A 462 -12.82 -9.50 -16.90
C GLU A 462 -11.42 -9.13 -16.37
N VAL A 463 -11.12 -9.59 -15.17
CA VAL A 463 -9.76 -9.53 -14.63
C VAL A 463 -8.88 -10.30 -15.63
N PRO A 464 -7.86 -9.67 -16.25
CA PRO A 464 -7.03 -10.35 -17.23
C PRO A 464 -6.40 -11.57 -16.57
N THR A 465 -6.60 -12.73 -17.17
CA THR A 465 -5.99 -13.99 -16.73
C THR A 465 -4.46 -13.91 -16.91
N GLU A 466 -3.68 -14.81 -16.30
CA GLU A 466 -2.24 -14.90 -16.59
C GLU A 466 -1.94 -15.10 -18.09
N GLU A 467 -2.93 -15.58 -18.86
CA GLU A 467 -2.88 -15.69 -20.31
C GLU A 467 -2.93 -14.33 -21.03
N ASP A 468 -3.56 -13.32 -20.44
CA ASP A 468 -3.74 -11.98 -21.04
C ASP A 468 -2.54 -11.05 -20.82
N GLN A 469 -1.57 -11.48 -20.00
CA GLN A 469 -0.29 -10.80 -19.82
C GLN A 469 0.80 -11.27 -20.79
N GLN A 470 0.51 -12.25 -21.65
CA GLN A 470 1.46 -12.76 -22.64
C GLN A 470 1.21 -12.15 -24.03
N ALA A 471 2.29 -11.89 -24.77
CA ALA A 471 2.18 -11.54 -26.18
C ALA A 471 1.75 -12.79 -26.99
N LYS A 472 0.76 -12.62 -27.87
CA LYS A 472 0.16 -13.70 -28.66
C LYS A 472 0.36 -13.44 -30.15
N ILE A 473 0.60 -14.51 -30.91
CA ILE A 473 0.66 -14.49 -32.38
C ILE A 473 -0.37 -15.49 -32.86
N TYR A 474 -1.40 -15.00 -33.52
CA TYR A 474 -2.45 -15.78 -34.14
C TYR A 474 -2.29 -15.78 -35.65
N GLN A 475 -2.78 -16.84 -36.29
CA GLN A 475 -2.90 -16.92 -37.73
C GLN A 475 -4.36 -17.22 -38.08
N PRO A 476 -5.24 -16.20 -38.01
CA PRO A 476 -6.68 -16.41 -38.16
C PRO A 476 -7.08 -16.80 -39.59
N ALA A 477 -6.26 -16.46 -40.59
CA ALA A 477 -6.47 -16.80 -41.98
C ALA A 477 -5.13 -17.00 -42.71
N LYS A 478 -5.19 -17.64 -43.88
CA LYS A 478 -4.02 -17.78 -44.76
C LYS A 478 -3.45 -16.39 -45.07
N GLY A 479 -2.15 -16.22 -44.86
CA GLY A 479 -1.48 -14.96 -45.15
C GLY A 479 -1.70 -13.81 -44.17
N ILE A 480 -2.43 -14.00 -43.05
CA ILE A 480 -2.68 -12.95 -42.06
C ILE A 480 -2.18 -13.40 -40.69
N LEU A 481 -1.36 -12.57 -40.06
CA LEU A 481 -1.01 -12.69 -38.64
C LEU A 481 -1.75 -11.62 -37.84
N GLU A 482 -2.37 -12.02 -36.74
CA GLU A 482 -2.89 -11.10 -35.73
C GLU A 482 -2.00 -11.18 -34.49
N ILE A 483 -1.44 -10.04 -34.10
CA ILE A 483 -0.52 -9.93 -32.97
C ILE A 483 -1.22 -9.16 -31.86
N GLU A 484 -1.32 -9.78 -30.70
CA GLU A 484 -1.87 -9.15 -29.51
C GLU A 484 -0.76 -8.94 -28.47
N MET A 485 -0.62 -7.70 -28.03
CA MET A 485 0.44 -7.25 -27.12
C MET A 485 -0.16 -6.75 -25.81
N PRO A 486 0.34 -7.20 -24.65
CA PRO A 486 -0.07 -6.63 -23.37
C PRO A 486 0.47 -5.20 -23.25
N ALA A 487 -0.28 -4.33 -22.58
CA ALA A 487 -0.06 -2.88 -22.59
C ALA A 487 1.35 -2.45 -22.13
N ASN A 488 1.97 -3.23 -21.24
CA ASN A 488 3.33 -3.00 -20.73
C ASN A 488 4.45 -3.33 -21.73
N LEU A 489 4.16 -4.03 -22.84
CA LEU A 489 5.16 -4.47 -23.83
C LEU A 489 5.01 -3.77 -25.20
N ILE A 490 3.97 -2.97 -25.42
CA ILE A 490 3.63 -2.38 -26.73
C ILE A 490 4.76 -1.48 -27.25
N HIS A 491 5.17 -0.46 -26.51
CA HIS A 491 5.97 0.65 -27.06
C HIS A 491 7.46 0.35 -27.33
N LYS A 492 7.89 -0.91 -27.23
CA LYS A 492 9.30 -1.32 -27.35
C LYS A 492 9.48 -2.67 -28.04
N SER A 493 8.48 -3.18 -28.75
CA SER A 493 8.51 -4.52 -29.32
C SER A 493 8.38 -4.53 -30.84
N GLU A 494 8.89 -5.57 -31.48
CA GLU A 494 8.75 -5.78 -32.91
C GLU A 494 8.54 -7.26 -33.26
N LEU A 495 7.81 -7.50 -34.34
CA LEU A 495 7.73 -8.80 -34.99
C LEU A 495 8.91 -8.99 -35.93
N ARG A 496 9.59 -10.12 -35.82
CA ARG A 496 10.58 -10.61 -36.78
C ARG A 496 10.18 -11.97 -37.31
N VAL A 497 10.21 -12.18 -38.62
CA VAL A 497 9.96 -13.49 -39.24
C VAL A 497 11.23 -14.01 -39.89
N PHE A 498 11.55 -15.28 -39.66
CA PHE A 498 12.74 -15.97 -40.16
C PHE A 498 12.35 -17.19 -40.98
N ASN A 499 13.12 -17.52 -42.03
CA ASN A 499 12.98 -18.81 -42.72
C ASN A 499 13.57 -19.96 -41.88
N GLN A 500 13.44 -21.21 -42.37
CA GLN A 500 13.87 -22.42 -41.65
C GLN A 500 15.38 -22.47 -41.35
N ILE A 501 16.21 -21.73 -42.09
CA ILE A 501 17.66 -21.61 -41.85
C ILE A 501 18.04 -20.37 -41.03
N GLY A 502 17.06 -19.68 -40.44
CA GLY A 502 17.29 -18.56 -39.52
C GLY A 502 17.58 -17.21 -40.18
N GLN A 503 17.39 -17.06 -41.50
CA GLN A 503 17.54 -15.78 -42.17
C GLN A 503 16.31 -14.89 -41.95
N PRO A 504 16.46 -13.62 -41.57
CA PRO A 504 15.34 -12.71 -41.39
C PRO A 504 14.69 -12.36 -42.74
N LYS A 505 13.35 -12.35 -42.77
CA LYS A 505 12.54 -12.08 -43.95
C LYS A 505 11.57 -10.92 -43.77
N LEU A 506 11.14 -10.65 -42.54
CA LEU A 506 10.21 -9.55 -42.23
C LEU A 506 10.54 -8.94 -40.87
N ARG A 507 10.41 -7.62 -40.75
CA ARG A 507 10.52 -6.88 -39.50
C ARG A 507 9.42 -5.81 -39.45
N ILE A 508 8.61 -5.82 -38.39
CA ILE A 508 7.49 -4.88 -38.20
C ILE A 508 7.49 -4.35 -36.76
N PRO A 509 7.63 -3.04 -36.56
CA PRO A 509 7.42 -2.41 -35.26
C PRO A 509 5.98 -2.60 -34.77
N LEU A 510 5.81 -2.90 -33.47
CA LEU A 510 4.49 -3.05 -32.85
C LEU A 510 4.24 -1.81 -31.98
N HIS A 511 3.15 -1.10 -32.22
CA HIS A 511 2.83 0.16 -31.52
C HIS A 511 1.43 0.20 -30.92
N THR A 512 0.62 -0.83 -31.16
CA THR A 512 -0.77 -0.93 -30.72
C THR A 512 -1.01 -2.27 -30.04
N LYS A 513 -2.08 -2.35 -29.22
CA LYS A 513 -2.47 -3.58 -28.51
C LYS A 513 -2.77 -4.73 -29.46
N ARG A 514 -3.36 -4.44 -30.63
CA ARG A 514 -3.57 -5.40 -31.72
C ARG A 514 -2.97 -4.87 -33.00
N THR A 515 -2.24 -5.72 -33.71
CA THR A 515 -1.65 -5.42 -35.01
C THR A 515 -1.97 -6.55 -35.97
N ASN A 516 -2.64 -6.23 -37.08
CA ASN A 516 -2.85 -7.16 -38.18
C ASN A 516 -1.75 -7.00 -39.22
N VAL A 517 -1.09 -8.10 -39.56
CA VAL A 517 0.00 -8.14 -40.53
C VAL A 517 -0.41 -9.06 -41.67
N ASN A 518 -0.61 -8.47 -42.85
CA ASN A 518 -0.68 -9.22 -44.10
C ASN A 518 0.74 -9.62 -44.53
N ILE A 519 0.97 -10.93 -44.66
CA ILE A 519 2.26 -11.54 -45.03
C ILE A 519 2.25 -12.19 -46.41
N THR A 520 1.10 -12.32 -47.09
CA THR A 520 1.00 -12.98 -48.41
C THR A 520 1.79 -12.27 -49.51
N ASP A 521 1.91 -10.94 -49.44
CA ASP A 521 2.68 -10.17 -50.43
C ASP A 521 4.17 -10.05 -50.08
N LYS A 522 4.57 -10.58 -48.92
CA LYS A 522 5.90 -10.35 -48.32
C LYS A 522 6.74 -11.61 -48.18
N LEU A 523 6.13 -12.79 -48.21
CA LEU A 523 6.78 -14.07 -47.95
C LEU A 523 6.25 -15.14 -48.93
N ASN A 524 7.14 -15.98 -49.43
CA ASN A 524 6.77 -17.12 -50.28
C ASN A 524 6.12 -18.25 -49.47
N LEU A 525 5.39 -19.14 -50.14
CA LEU A 525 4.82 -20.36 -49.54
C LEU A 525 5.88 -21.16 -48.77
N GLY A 526 5.54 -21.63 -47.57
CA GLY A 526 6.46 -22.39 -46.72
C GLY A 526 6.35 -22.10 -45.23
N LEU A 527 7.24 -22.74 -44.46
CA LEU A 527 7.28 -22.65 -42.99
C LEU A 527 8.28 -21.60 -42.51
N TYR A 528 7.86 -20.80 -41.54
CA TYR A 528 8.67 -19.73 -40.94
C TYR A 528 8.58 -19.73 -39.41
N ILE A 529 9.52 -19.01 -38.79
CA ILE A 529 9.53 -18.73 -37.36
C ILE A 529 9.25 -17.24 -37.15
N ALA A 530 8.14 -16.93 -36.49
CA ALA A 530 7.83 -15.59 -36.02
C ALA A 530 8.33 -15.40 -34.58
N LYS A 531 9.04 -14.30 -34.31
CA LYS A 531 9.48 -13.88 -32.99
C LYS A 531 8.96 -12.48 -32.69
N ILE A 532 8.48 -12.27 -31.48
CA ILE A 532 8.32 -10.92 -30.93
C ILE A 532 9.54 -10.67 -30.05
N THR A 533 10.25 -9.57 -30.29
CA THR A 533 11.43 -9.19 -29.52
C THR A 533 11.26 -7.83 -28.87
N ASP A 534 11.85 -7.64 -27.70
CA ASP A 534 11.95 -6.33 -27.04
C ASP A 534 13.03 -5.44 -27.69
N ALA A 535 13.14 -4.19 -27.21
CA ALA A 535 14.12 -3.21 -27.67
C ALA A 535 15.59 -3.63 -27.42
N LYS A 536 15.84 -4.64 -26.57
CA LYS A 536 17.17 -5.20 -26.32
C LYS A 536 17.46 -6.43 -27.19
N GLY A 537 16.49 -6.86 -28.01
CA GLY A 537 16.58 -8.04 -28.88
C GLY A 537 16.22 -9.36 -28.18
N SER A 538 15.75 -9.32 -26.93
CA SER A 538 15.34 -10.51 -26.18
C SER A 538 14.03 -11.04 -26.74
N THR A 539 13.90 -12.37 -26.88
CA THR A 539 12.67 -12.98 -27.40
C THR A 539 11.58 -12.99 -26.32
N ILE A 540 10.46 -12.32 -26.60
CA ILE A 540 9.26 -12.28 -25.77
C ILE A 540 8.35 -13.47 -26.09
N ARG A 541 8.13 -13.73 -27.38
CA ARG A 541 7.31 -14.83 -27.89
C ARG A 541 7.92 -15.41 -29.14
N ILE A 542 7.76 -16.70 -29.34
CA ILE A 542 8.14 -17.41 -30.56
C ILE A 542 6.99 -18.30 -31.01
N GLN A 543 6.73 -18.35 -32.31
CA GLN A 543 5.67 -19.17 -32.90
C GLN A 543 6.11 -19.66 -34.28
N LYS A 544 5.83 -20.92 -34.59
CA LYS A 544 5.91 -21.44 -35.97
C LYS A 544 4.68 -20.95 -36.73
N ILE A 545 4.89 -20.39 -37.92
CA ILE A 545 3.82 -19.94 -38.81
C ILE A 545 4.01 -20.60 -40.18
N PHE A 546 2.91 -20.90 -40.86
CA PHE A 546 2.93 -21.59 -42.14
C PHE A 546 2.15 -20.80 -43.19
N ILE A 547 2.72 -20.66 -44.38
CA ILE A 547 2.09 -19.95 -45.50
C ILE A 547 1.72 -20.99 -46.55
N GLU A 548 0.42 -21.19 -46.75
CA GLU A 548 -0.19 -22.13 -47.70
C GLU A 548 -0.73 -21.48 -48.96
#